data_AF-A0A7Y9ZBA5-F1
#
_entry.id   AF-A0A7Y9ZBA5-F1
#
_cell.length_a   1.000
_cell.length_b   1.000
_cell.length_c   1.000
_cell.angle_alpha   90.00
_cell.angle_beta   90.00
_cell.angle_gamma   90.00
#
_symmetry.space_group_name_H-M   'P 1'
#
loop_
_entity.id
_entity.type
_entity.pdbx_description
1 polymer ?
#
loop_
_entity_poly.entity_id
_entity_poly.type
_entity_poly.pdbx_seq_one_letter_code
_entity_poly.pdbx_strand_id
1 'polypeptide(L)'
;MTEVLAQRLKSARGWLVGVVVGAGAIAWLSIAWASGRSLEYSGHLGVVGVALTLGSAEAAYLVWRNWALEQRGPAYGAAGGAGIGSLLILGSTLGAVEGERIVAMAMGVGLLGVATAVGLLGVYRATGKSTPATATAMVTVLALAYFASVLWAAVP
;
A
#
# COMPACT_ATOMS: atom_id res chain seq x y z
N MET A 1 0.43 -30.93 -18.24
CA MET A 1 1.13 -29.62 -18.15
C MET A 1 0.20 -28.47 -17.73
N THR A 2 -1.07 -28.46 -18.14
CA THR A 2 -2.06 -27.42 -17.80
C THR A 2 -2.39 -27.31 -16.30
N GLU A 3 -2.51 -28.43 -15.58
CA GLU A 3 -2.80 -28.42 -14.13
C GLU A 3 -1.66 -27.81 -13.29
N VAL A 4 -0.41 -28.12 -13.66
CA VAL A 4 0.79 -27.58 -12.99
C VAL A 4 0.89 -26.06 -13.19
N LEU A 5 0.56 -25.57 -14.38
CA LEU A 5 0.53 -24.13 -14.66
C LEU A 5 -0.59 -23.44 -13.88
N ALA A 6 -1.78 -24.03 -13.81
CA ALA A 6 -2.90 -23.51 -13.04
C ALA A 6 -2.61 -23.46 -11.52
N GLN A 7 -1.93 -24.48 -10.98
CA GLN A 7 -1.45 -24.49 -9.59
C GLN A 7 -0.38 -23.42 -9.34
N ARG A 8 0.62 -23.27 -10.23
CA ARG A 8 1.65 -22.22 -10.12
C ARG A 8 1.07 -20.81 -10.23
N LEU A 9 0.05 -20.61 -11.07
CA LEU A 9 -0.65 -19.33 -11.20
C LEU A 9 -1.51 -19.01 -9.97
N LYS A 10 -2.12 -20.01 -9.34
CA LYS A 10 -2.82 -19.85 -8.04
C LYS A 10 -1.84 -19.55 -6.91
N SER A 11 -0.67 -20.20 -6.87
CA SER A 11 0.32 -19.95 -5.81
C SER A 11 0.96 -18.57 -5.93
N ALA A 12 1.31 -18.12 -7.15
CA ALA A 12 1.89 -16.80 -7.38
C ALA A 12 0.91 -15.65 -7.04
N ARG A 13 -0.37 -15.83 -7.35
CA ARG A 13 -1.44 -14.88 -6.94
C ARG A 13 -1.53 -14.73 -5.43
N GLY A 14 -1.61 -15.85 -4.72
CA GLY A 14 -1.72 -15.87 -3.26
C GLY A 14 -0.47 -15.31 -2.60
N TRP A 15 0.71 -15.59 -3.17
CA TRP A 15 1.97 -15.06 -2.69
C TRP A 15 2.06 -13.54 -2.79
N LEU A 16 1.72 -12.94 -3.93
CA LEU A 16 1.78 -11.47 -4.09
C LEU A 16 0.83 -10.74 -3.15
N VAL A 17 -0.41 -11.23 -3.02
CA VAL A 17 -1.38 -10.68 -2.06
C VAL A 17 -0.87 -10.84 -0.63
N GLY A 18 -0.33 -12.02 -0.30
CA GLY A 18 0.27 -12.30 1.00
C GLY A 18 1.43 -11.36 1.35
N VAL A 19 2.28 -11.01 0.37
CA VAL A 19 3.37 -10.04 0.57
C VAL A 19 2.81 -8.65 0.92
N VAL A 20 1.81 -8.16 0.19
CA VAL A 20 1.21 -6.84 0.46
C VAL A 20 0.55 -6.80 1.84
N VAL A 21 -0.27 -7.80 2.15
CA VAL A 21 -0.99 -7.88 3.43
C VAL A 21 0.01 -8.08 4.59
N GLY A 22 0.99 -8.96 4.42
CA GLY A 22 2.01 -9.23 5.44
C GLY A 22 2.89 -8.01 5.74
N ALA A 23 3.40 -7.34 4.70
CA ALA A 23 4.21 -6.13 4.86
C ALA A 23 3.39 -5.00 5.50
N GLY A 24 2.14 -4.81 5.06
CA GLY A 24 1.23 -3.84 5.65
C GLY A 24 0.92 -4.14 7.11
N ALA A 25 0.66 -5.40 7.47
CA ALA A 25 0.39 -5.80 8.85
C ALA A 25 1.59 -5.56 9.78
N ILE A 26 2.80 -5.90 9.34
CA ILE A 26 4.02 -5.68 10.14
C ILE A 26 4.27 -4.17 10.34
N ALA A 27 4.16 -3.38 9.27
CA ALA A 27 4.29 -1.92 9.36
C ALA A 27 3.18 -1.30 10.22
N TRP A 28 1.98 -1.87 10.24
CA TRP A 28 0.90 -1.40 11.09
C TRP A 28 1.19 -1.66 12.57
N LEU A 29 1.71 -2.84 12.90
CA LEU A 29 2.13 -3.18 14.26
C LEU A 29 3.27 -2.27 14.74
N SER A 30 4.22 -1.90 13.87
CA SER A 30 5.29 -0.97 14.25
C SER A 30 4.78 0.44 14.51
N ILE A 31 3.77 0.92 13.77
CA ILE A 31 3.09 2.19 14.06
C ILE A 31 2.37 2.13 15.41
N ALA A 32 1.62 1.06 15.68
CA ALA A 32 0.92 0.89 16.95
C ALA A 32 1.91 0.91 18.13
N TRP A 33 3.04 0.23 17.98
CA TRP A 33 4.12 0.23 18.95
C TRP A 33 4.78 1.61 19.12
N ALA A 34 5.04 2.33 18.02
CA ALA A 34 5.60 3.68 18.06
C ALA A 34 4.64 4.69 18.72
N SER A 35 3.35 4.57 18.43
CA SER A 35 2.30 5.44 18.98
C SER A 35 2.19 5.33 20.50
N GLY A 36 2.45 4.15 21.07
CA GLY A 36 2.51 3.95 22.52
C GLY A 36 3.72 4.59 23.21
N ARG A 37 4.76 4.98 22.46
CA ARG A 37 6.01 5.54 23.00
C ARG A 37 6.22 7.03 22.71
N SER A 38 5.48 7.61 21.77
CA SER A 38 5.64 9.01 21.37
C SER A 38 4.30 9.73 21.30
N LEU A 39 3.99 10.52 22.33
CA LEU A 39 2.77 11.34 22.39
C LEU A 39 2.83 12.52 21.41
N GLU A 40 4.02 13.09 21.21
CA GLU A 40 4.27 14.25 20.33
C GLU A 40 3.86 13.99 18.88
N TYR A 41 4.14 12.79 18.36
CA TYR A 41 3.84 12.41 16.98
C TYR A 41 2.59 11.52 16.83
N SER A 42 1.84 11.30 17.91
CA SER A 42 0.69 10.38 17.94
C SER A 42 -0.36 10.66 16.85
N GLY A 43 -0.67 11.93 16.59
CA GLY A 43 -1.59 12.33 15.52
C GLY A 43 -1.08 11.95 14.12
N HIS A 44 0.19 12.20 13.83
CA HIS A 44 0.83 11.85 12.55
C HIS A 44 0.89 10.34 12.36
N LEU A 45 1.27 9.60 13.40
CA LEU A 45 1.28 8.13 13.40
C LEU A 45 -0.12 7.55 13.18
N GLY A 46 -1.17 8.18 13.73
CA GLY A 46 -2.56 7.83 13.45
C GLY A 46 -2.91 7.96 11.96
N VAL A 47 -2.51 9.06 11.32
CA VAL A 47 -2.69 9.27 9.87
C VAL A 47 -1.95 8.21 9.06
N VAL A 48 -0.69 7.91 9.40
CA VAL A 48 0.09 6.86 8.74
C VAL A 48 -0.59 5.49 8.91
N GLY A 49 -1.10 5.18 10.11
CA GLY A 49 -1.82 3.93 10.38
C GLY A 49 -3.06 3.76 9.51
N VAL A 50 -3.89 4.79 9.40
CA VAL A 50 -5.08 4.77 8.52
C VAL A 50 -4.68 4.63 7.05
N ALA A 51 -3.69 5.40 6.61
CA ALA A 51 -3.20 5.35 5.24
C ALA A 51 -2.65 3.96 4.88
N LEU A 52 -1.89 3.34 5.78
CA LEU A 52 -1.36 2.00 5.61
C LEU A 52 -2.48 0.96 5.51
N THR A 53 -3.48 1.00 6.39
CA THR A 53 -4.61 0.07 6.35
C THR A 53 -5.39 0.17 5.04
N LEU A 54 -5.77 1.39 4.63
CA LEU A 54 -6.54 1.61 3.41
C LEU A 54 -5.70 1.26 2.17
N GLY A 55 -4.46 1.73 2.12
CA GLY A 55 -3.55 1.51 0.99
C GLY A 55 -3.18 0.04 0.79
N SER A 56 -2.82 -0.68 1.86
CA SER A 56 -2.50 -2.11 1.76
C SER A 56 -3.71 -2.96 1.38
N ALA A 57 -4.90 -2.66 1.93
CA ALA A 57 -6.12 -3.38 1.56
C ALA A 57 -6.48 -3.19 0.08
N GLU A 58 -6.47 -1.93 -0.39
CA GLU A 58 -6.79 -1.60 -1.77
C GLU A 58 -5.74 -2.15 -2.75
N ALA A 59 -4.45 -2.00 -2.43
CA ALA A 59 -3.37 -2.56 -3.24
C ALA A 59 -3.47 -4.09 -3.32
N ALA A 60 -3.74 -4.78 -2.21
CA ALA A 60 -3.94 -6.23 -2.19
C ALA A 60 -5.11 -6.67 -3.08
N TYR A 61 -6.25 -5.96 -3.01
CA TYR A 61 -7.40 -6.18 -3.88
C TYR A 61 -7.03 -6.00 -5.35
N LEU A 62 -6.35 -4.90 -5.70
CA LEU A 62 -5.96 -4.61 -7.08
C LEU A 62 -4.91 -5.59 -7.62
N VAL A 63 -3.97 -6.04 -6.80
CA VAL A 63 -3.02 -7.11 -7.15
C VAL A 63 -3.78 -8.39 -7.50
N TRP A 64 -4.69 -8.80 -6.62
CA TRP A 64 -5.53 -9.97 -6.83
C TRP A 64 -6.38 -9.86 -8.11
N ARG A 65 -6.91 -8.66 -8.36
CA ARG A 65 -7.79 -8.38 -9.51
C ARG A 65 -7.00 -8.35 -10.82
N ASN A 66 -5.86 -7.68 -10.87
CA ASN A 66 -4.99 -7.66 -12.04
C ASN A 66 -4.52 -9.05 -12.40
N TRP A 67 -4.17 -9.88 -11.40
CA TRP A 67 -3.81 -11.26 -11.65
C TRP A 67 -4.96 -12.07 -12.25
N ALA A 68 -6.20 -11.85 -11.80
CA ALA A 68 -7.38 -12.48 -12.35
C ALA A 68 -7.66 -12.08 -13.81
N LEU A 69 -7.27 -10.86 -14.17
CA LEU A 69 -7.40 -10.27 -15.51
C LEU A 69 -6.15 -10.51 -16.38
N GLU A 70 -5.23 -11.38 -15.94
CA GLU A 70 -3.95 -11.70 -16.59
C GLU A 70 -3.00 -10.49 -16.79
N GLN A 71 -3.26 -9.38 -16.12
CA GLN A 71 -2.41 -8.18 -16.11
C GLN A 71 -1.27 -8.31 -15.11
N ARG A 72 -0.31 -9.18 -15.41
CA ARG A 72 0.78 -9.54 -14.47
C ARG A 72 1.70 -8.36 -14.15
N GLY A 73 2.08 -7.56 -15.14
CA GLY A 73 2.96 -6.40 -14.95
C GLY A 73 2.44 -5.42 -13.88
N PRO A 74 1.20 -4.91 -14.04
CA PRO A 74 0.55 -4.08 -13.02
C PRO A 74 0.40 -4.78 -11.66
N ALA A 75 0.12 -6.08 -11.63
CA ALA A 75 0.05 -6.82 -10.37
C ALA A 75 1.40 -6.85 -9.62
N TYR A 76 2.51 -7.09 -10.32
CA TYR A 76 3.84 -7.03 -9.72
C TYR A 76 4.20 -5.61 -9.29
N GLY A 77 3.90 -4.60 -10.11
CA GLY A 77 4.16 -3.20 -9.79
C GLY A 77 3.40 -2.73 -8.55
N ALA A 78 2.11 -3.06 -8.44
CA ALA A 78 1.32 -2.73 -7.26
C ALA A 78 1.81 -3.47 -6.01
N ALA A 79 2.12 -4.77 -6.11
CA ALA A 79 2.63 -5.53 -4.97
C ALA A 79 3.99 -5.01 -4.50
N GLY A 80 4.91 -4.74 -5.43
CA GLY A 80 6.23 -4.20 -5.14
C GLY A 80 6.17 -2.79 -4.54
N GLY A 81 5.37 -1.89 -5.14
CA GLY A 81 5.19 -0.54 -4.64
C GLY A 81 4.60 -0.50 -3.23
N ALA A 82 3.56 -1.30 -2.97
CA ALA A 82 2.96 -1.38 -1.65
C ALA A 82 3.90 -2.02 -0.61
N GLY A 83 4.69 -3.02 -1.02
CA GLY A 83 5.72 -3.62 -0.19
C GLY A 83 6.80 -2.61 0.21
N ILE A 84 7.38 -1.89 -0.76
CA ILE A 84 8.40 -0.87 -0.51
C ILE A 84 7.84 0.26 0.36
N GLY A 85 6.63 0.75 0.06
CA GLY A 85 5.98 1.79 0.87
C GLY A 85 5.80 1.36 2.33
N SER A 86 5.35 0.12 2.55
CA SER A 86 5.21 -0.45 3.90
C SER A 86 6.56 -0.62 4.60
N LEU A 87 7.61 -1.02 3.88
CA LEU A 87 8.96 -1.15 4.45
C LEU A 87 9.58 0.21 4.83
N LEU A 88 9.34 1.26 4.06
CA LEU A 88 9.76 2.62 4.44
C LEU A 88 9.11 3.06 5.74
N ILE A 89 7.79 2.82 5.89
CA ILE A 89 7.05 3.12 7.11
C ILE A 89 7.57 2.29 8.29
N LEU A 90 7.80 1.00 8.08
CA LEU A 90 8.36 0.10 9.09
C LEU A 90 9.74 0.57 9.56
N GLY A 91 10.67 0.81 8.63
CA GLY A 91 12.03 1.28 8.95
C GLY A 91 12.02 2.61 9.71
N SER A 92 11.09 3.50 9.36
CA SER A 92 10.93 4.81 10.00
C SER A 92 10.35 4.71 11.43
N THR A 93 9.60 3.66 11.74
CA THR A 93 8.89 3.48 13.02
C THR A 93 9.60 2.53 14.00
N LEU A 94 10.58 1.74 13.55
CA LEU A 94 11.38 0.87 14.42
C LEU A 94 12.37 1.62 15.34
N GLY A 95 12.74 2.86 15.00
CA GLY A 95 13.61 3.72 15.82
C GLY A 95 12.86 4.72 16.70
N ALA A 96 13.58 5.74 17.21
CA ALA A 96 12.94 6.95 17.74
C ALA A 96 12.31 7.71 16.56
N VAL A 97 11.05 8.14 16.69
CA VAL A 97 10.38 8.93 15.66
C VAL A 97 10.88 10.36 15.77
N GLU A 98 11.46 10.87 14.69
CA GLU A 98 12.03 12.21 14.55
C GLU A 98 11.37 12.90 13.36
N GLY A 99 11.38 14.23 13.29
CA GLY A 99 10.77 14.99 12.19
C GLY A 99 11.23 14.54 10.80
N GLU A 100 12.53 14.26 10.63
CA GLU A 100 13.09 13.76 9.36
C GLU A 100 12.53 12.38 8.94
N ARG A 101 12.10 11.56 9.91
CA ARG A 101 11.52 10.24 9.64
C ARG A 101 10.06 10.33 9.19
N ILE A 102 9.38 11.43 9.48
CA ILE A 102 8.02 11.69 8.97
C ILE A 102 8.05 11.83 7.44
N VAL A 103 9.12 12.39 6.87
CA VAL A 103 9.34 12.44 5.41
C VAL A 103 9.32 11.04 4.82
N ALA A 104 10.07 10.11 5.41
CA ALA A 104 10.14 8.73 4.94
C ALA A 104 8.78 7.99 5.09
N MET A 105 8.02 8.28 6.14
CA MET A 105 6.63 7.78 6.27
C MET A 105 5.70 8.38 5.22
N ALA A 106 5.80 9.68 4.94
CA ALA A 106 5.04 10.36 3.89
C ALA A 106 5.35 9.77 2.51
N MET A 107 6.62 9.49 2.21
CA MET A 107 7.03 8.79 0.99
C MET A 107 6.45 7.38 0.94
N GLY A 108 6.44 6.65 2.05
CA GLY A 108 5.82 5.32 2.14
C GLY A 108 4.32 5.36 1.85
N VAL A 109 3.60 6.33 2.42
CA VAL A 109 2.18 6.57 2.12
C VAL A 109 1.96 6.95 0.66
N GLY A 110 2.82 7.81 0.10
CA GLY A 110 2.80 8.16 -1.32
C GLY A 110 2.99 6.94 -2.22
N LEU A 111 3.92 6.05 -1.89
CA LEU A 111 4.16 4.80 -2.62
C LEU A 111 2.97 3.84 -2.56
N LEU A 112 2.24 3.78 -1.44
CA LEU A 112 0.97 3.04 -1.39
C LEU A 112 -0.06 3.63 -2.36
N GLY A 113 -0.14 4.97 -2.44
CA GLY A 113 -0.98 5.65 -3.43
C GLY A 113 -0.59 5.31 -4.87
N VAL A 114 0.71 5.35 -5.18
CA VAL A 114 1.23 4.95 -6.50
C VAL A 114 0.94 3.49 -6.81
N ALA A 115 1.12 2.59 -5.84
CA ALA A 115 0.82 1.17 -5.99
C ALA A 115 -0.65 0.94 -6.34
N THR A 116 -1.55 1.62 -5.63
CA THR A 116 -3.00 1.59 -5.92
C THR A 116 -3.29 2.15 -7.32
N ALA A 117 -2.66 3.26 -7.72
CA ALA A 117 -2.84 3.83 -9.06
C ALA A 117 -2.35 2.88 -10.18
N VAL A 118 -1.21 2.22 -9.99
CA VAL A 118 -0.68 1.21 -10.93
C VAL A 118 -1.61 0.00 -11.02
N GLY A 119 -2.12 -0.47 -9.87
CA GLY A 119 -3.12 -1.53 -9.83
C GLY A 119 -4.39 -1.14 -10.60
N LEU A 120 -4.88 0.08 -10.39
CA LEU A 120 -6.05 0.60 -11.08
C LEU A 120 -5.83 0.71 -12.59
N LEU A 121 -4.67 1.18 -13.04
CA LEU A 121 -4.30 1.25 -14.45
C LEU A 121 -4.38 -0.12 -15.13
N GLY A 122 -3.91 -1.18 -14.48
CA GLY A 122 -4.00 -2.53 -15.02
C GLY A 122 -5.45 -3.00 -15.18
N VAL A 123 -6.33 -2.69 -14.23
CA VAL A 123 -7.76 -3.01 -14.34
C VAL A 123 -8.41 -2.26 -15.51
N TYR A 124 -8.09 -0.97 -15.68
CA TYR A 124 -8.60 -0.19 -16.81
C TYR A 124 -8.10 -0.71 -18.16
N ARG A 125 -6.81 -1.07 -18.28
CA ARG A 125 -6.25 -1.65 -19.51
C ARG A 125 -6.94 -2.94 -19.91
N ALA A 126 -7.31 -3.79 -18.94
CA ALA A 126 -7.97 -5.06 -19.23
C ALA A 126 -9.46 -4.93 -19.53
N THR A 127 -10.16 -3.99 -18.89
CA THR A 127 -11.64 -3.99 -18.89
C THR A 127 -12.25 -2.82 -19.66
N GLY A 128 -11.55 -1.70 -19.79
CA GLY A 128 -12.06 -0.47 -20.41
C GLY A 128 -13.28 0.15 -19.72
N LYS A 129 -13.66 -0.33 -18.52
CA LYS A 129 -14.93 0.04 -17.86
C LYS A 129 -14.67 0.74 -16.53
N SER A 130 -15.44 1.79 -16.27
CA SER A 130 -15.56 2.38 -14.92
C SER A 130 -16.60 1.59 -14.12
N THR A 131 -16.22 1.14 -12.94
CA THR A 131 -17.04 0.40 -11.97
C THR A 131 -16.99 1.09 -10.61
N PRO A 132 -17.91 0.77 -9.68
CA PRO A 132 -17.81 1.29 -8.32
C PRO A 132 -16.47 0.98 -7.65
N ALA A 133 -15.90 -0.21 -7.89
CA ALA A 133 -14.59 -0.59 -7.37
C ALA A 133 -13.44 0.29 -7.91
N THR A 134 -13.49 0.67 -9.19
CA THR A 134 -12.48 1.59 -9.75
C THR A 134 -12.63 3.01 -9.21
N ALA A 135 -13.85 3.45 -8.88
CA ALA A 135 -14.08 4.72 -8.23
C ALA A 135 -13.54 4.73 -6.79
N THR A 136 -13.77 3.66 -6.02
CA THR A 136 -13.17 3.51 -4.67
C THR A 136 -11.66 3.58 -4.73
N ALA A 137 -11.03 2.85 -5.65
CA ALA A 137 -9.58 2.90 -5.84
C ALA A 137 -9.07 4.32 -6.16
N MET A 138 -9.78 5.08 -7.01
CA MET A 138 -9.43 6.48 -7.31
C MET A 138 -9.52 7.36 -6.07
N VAL A 139 -10.58 7.23 -5.26
CA VAL A 139 -10.74 7.97 -4.02
C VAL A 139 -9.62 7.59 -3.03
N THR A 140 -9.27 6.31 -2.93
CA THR A 140 -8.17 5.84 -2.09
C THR A 140 -6.84 6.45 -2.53
N VAL A 141 -6.55 6.54 -3.84
CA VAL A 141 -5.33 7.21 -4.35
C VAL A 141 -5.30 8.68 -3.92
N LEU A 142 -6.42 9.41 -4.05
CA LEU A 142 -6.50 10.81 -3.66
C LEU A 142 -6.35 11.00 -2.14
N ALA A 143 -6.97 10.13 -1.34
CA ALA A 143 -6.84 10.15 0.11
C ALA A 143 -5.39 9.90 0.54
N LEU A 144 -4.70 8.94 -0.08
CA LEU A 144 -3.30 8.65 0.21
C LEU A 144 -2.38 9.80 -0.21
N ALA A 145 -2.64 10.45 -1.35
CA ALA A 145 -1.92 11.65 -1.77
C ALA A 145 -2.13 12.80 -0.77
N TYR A 146 -3.37 13.00 -0.30
CA TYR A 146 -3.67 13.99 0.73
C TYR A 146 -2.94 13.67 2.05
N PHE A 147 -3.00 12.43 2.53
CA PHE A 147 -2.30 12.03 3.76
C PHE A 147 -0.78 12.20 3.65
N ALA A 148 -0.20 11.83 2.50
CA ALA A 148 1.22 12.09 2.25
C ALA A 148 1.54 13.59 2.31
N SER A 149 0.68 14.45 1.74
CA SER A 149 0.88 15.90 1.78
C SER A 149 0.77 16.49 3.18
N VAL A 150 -0.17 15.99 4.00
CA VAL A 150 -0.32 16.40 5.41
C VAL A 150 0.93 16.02 6.20
N LEU A 151 1.44 14.81 6.00
CA LEU A 151 2.67 14.35 6.66
C LEU A 151 3.90 15.14 6.20
N TRP A 152 3.98 15.49 4.92
CA TRP A 152 5.07 16.30 4.39
C TRP A 152 5.06 17.73 4.94
N ALA A 153 3.87 18.33 5.05
CA ALA A 153 3.71 19.68 5.60
C ALA A 153 3.97 19.75 7.12
N ALA A 154 3.96 18.61 7.82
CA ALA A 154 4.25 18.53 9.25
C ALA A 154 5.75 18.50 9.58
N VAL A 155 6.62 18.47 8.58
CA VAL A 155 8.08 18.50 8.75
C VAL A 155 8.50 19.96 8.91
N PRO A 156 9.07 20.37 10.07
CA PRO A 156 9.47 21.75 10.33
C PRO A 156 10.68 22.22 9.51
#